data_AF-A0A351F9H1-F1
#
_entry.id   AF-A0A351F9H1-F1
#
_cell.length_a   1.000
_cell.length_b   1.000
_cell.length_c   1.000
_cell.angle_alpha   90.00
_cell.angle_beta   90.00
_cell.angle_gamma   90.00
#
_symmetry.space_group_name_H-M   'P 1'
#
loop_
_entity.id
_entity.type
_entity.pdbx_description
1 polymer ?
#
loop_
_entity_poly.entity_id
_entity_poly.type
_entity_poly.pdbx_seq_one_letter_code
_entity_poly.pdbx_strand_id
1 'polypeptide(L)'
;DGEEKQIFGWHTKADSAEYITFLNAFIPELIKVIHSLGIKERTFFHISDEPNEEQAPSYQRAKEIVAPLLEGFTIIDALSDYVYYENGLIANPIPCTNDIDSFIEKGFPHPWTYYCCGQGGKLSNRFFGMPLSTTRALGAQLFKFGIEGFLQWGY
;
A
#
# COMPACT_ATOMS: atom_id res chain seq x y z
N ASP A 1 16.57 37.35 5.69
CA ASP A 1 17.74 36.53 6.04
C ASP A 1 17.28 35.09 6.14
N GLY A 2 17.51 34.30 5.08
CA GLY A 2 17.00 32.92 5.01
C GLY A 2 17.93 31.97 5.75
N GLU A 3 17.50 31.49 6.92
CA GLU A 3 18.18 30.42 7.67
C GLU A 3 17.48 29.08 7.42
N GLU A 4 18.27 28.01 7.29
CA GLU A 4 17.75 26.65 7.23
C GLU A 4 17.13 26.26 8.59
N LYS A 5 15.88 25.80 8.58
CA LYS A 5 15.16 25.37 9.78
C LYS A 5 14.47 24.04 9.53
N GLN A 6 14.53 23.16 10.53
CA GLN A 6 13.74 21.94 10.53
C GLN A 6 12.28 22.27 10.90
N ILE A 7 11.40 22.25 9.90
CA ILE A 7 9.98 22.58 10.04
C ILE A 7 9.10 21.38 10.45
N PHE A 8 9.58 20.15 10.22
CA PHE A 8 8.95 18.90 10.68
C PHE A 8 9.99 17.75 10.77
N GLY A 9 9.66 16.68 11.48
CA GLY A 9 10.50 15.47 11.63
C GLY A 9 9.77 14.33 12.34
N TRP A 10 10.52 13.36 12.88
CA TRP A 10 9.95 12.17 13.56
C TRP A 10 9.00 12.47 14.73
N HIS A 11 9.14 13.65 15.34
CA HIS A 11 8.30 14.11 16.45
C HIS A 11 7.04 14.85 15.99
N THR A 12 6.93 15.15 14.69
CA THR A 12 5.78 15.82 14.09
C THR A 12 4.73 14.78 13.73
N LYS A 13 3.47 15.01 14.10
CA LYS A 13 2.39 14.13 13.68
C LYS A 13 2.20 14.20 12.16
N ALA A 14 1.83 13.08 11.54
CA ALA A 14 1.56 13.01 10.11
C ALA A 14 0.35 13.86 9.65
N ASP A 15 -0.46 14.34 10.59
CA ASP A 15 -1.59 15.25 10.37
C ASP A 15 -1.35 16.66 10.95
N SER A 16 -0.09 17.05 11.20
CA SER A 16 0.22 18.41 11.66
C SER A 16 -0.02 19.43 10.54
N ALA A 17 -0.36 20.66 10.92
CA ALA A 17 -0.62 21.74 9.96
C ALA A 17 0.62 22.04 9.09
N GLU A 18 1.82 21.96 9.65
CA GLU A 18 3.09 22.18 8.94
C GLU A 18 3.32 21.10 7.88
N TYR A 19 3.09 19.82 8.23
CA TYR A 19 3.27 18.72 7.29
C TYR A 19 2.18 18.72 6.20
N ILE A 20 0.93 19.00 6.58
CA ILE A 20 -0.17 19.19 5.62
C ILE A 20 0.13 20.32 4.64
N THR A 21 0.68 21.45 5.12
CA THR A 21 1.08 22.57 4.26
C THR A 21 2.16 22.14 3.26
N PHE A 22 3.14 21.37 3.72
CA PHE A 22 4.16 20.79 2.84
C PHE A 22 3.57 19.86 1.78
N LEU A 23 2.69 18.92 2.17
CA LEU A 23 2.07 17.98 1.24
C LEU A 23 1.22 18.69 0.18
N ASN A 24 0.46 19.72 0.57
CA ASN A 24 -0.34 20.53 -0.36
C ASN A 24 0.52 21.31 -1.37
N ALA A 25 1.77 21.64 -1.03
CA ALA A 25 2.71 22.26 -1.97
C ALA A 25 3.45 21.21 -2.82
N PHE A 26 3.86 20.10 -2.21
CA PHE A 26 4.73 19.11 -2.84
C PHE A 26 3.99 18.19 -3.82
N ILE A 27 2.85 17.62 -3.42
CA ILE A 27 2.14 16.61 -4.21
C ILE A 27 1.71 17.15 -5.58
N PRO A 28 1.13 18.36 -5.71
CA PRO A 28 0.78 18.90 -7.03
C PRO A 28 1.98 19.08 -7.97
N GLU A 29 3.14 19.50 -7.44
CA GLU A 29 4.36 19.63 -8.25
C GLU A 29 4.93 18.25 -8.65
N LEU A 30 4.89 17.27 -7.75
CA LEU A 30 5.24 15.88 -8.05
C LEU A 30 4.34 15.32 -9.17
N ILE A 31 3.04 15.58 -9.11
CA ILE A 31 2.08 15.16 -10.15
C ILE A 31 2.43 15.77 -11.50
N LYS A 32 2.76 17.07 -11.57
CA LYS A 32 3.21 17.71 -12.82
C LYS A 32 4.44 17.01 -13.40
N VAL A 33 5.39 16.60 -12.56
CA VAL A 33 6.57 15.84 -12.98
C VAL A 33 6.18 14.45 -13.49
N ILE A 34 5.31 13.72 -12.79
CA ILE A 34 4.81 12.42 -13.25
C ILE A 34 4.14 12.52 -14.62
N HIS A 35 3.33 13.56 -14.84
CA HIS A 35 2.71 13.83 -16.12
C HIS A 35 3.72 14.20 -17.21
N SER A 36 4.71 15.04 -16.92
CA SER A 36 5.72 15.43 -17.91
C SER A 36 6.60 14.25 -18.33
N LEU A 37 6.81 13.30 -17.43
CA LEU A 37 7.49 12.04 -17.72
C LEU A 37 6.62 11.00 -18.44
N GLY A 38 5.30 11.21 -18.51
CA GLY A 38 4.37 10.27 -19.15
C GLY A 38 4.22 8.94 -18.40
N ILE A 39 4.52 8.89 -17.11
CA ILE A 39 4.53 7.64 -16.29
C ILE A 39 3.31 7.49 -15.38
N LYS A 40 2.30 8.37 -15.55
CA LYS A 40 1.08 8.39 -14.72
C LYS A 40 0.42 7.02 -14.56
N GLU A 41 0.17 6.32 -15.68
CA GLU A 41 -0.52 5.02 -15.70
C GLU A 41 0.31 3.87 -15.09
N ARG A 42 1.57 4.11 -14.74
CA ARG A 42 2.48 3.15 -14.08
C ARG A 42 2.89 3.62 -12.68
N THR A 43 2.25 4.66 -12.16
CA THR A 43 2.54 5.24 -10.86
C THR A 43 1.43 4.88 -9.89
N PHE A 44 1.79 4.27 -8.79
CA PHE A 44 0.92 3.96 -7.67
C PHE A 44 1.38 4.74 -6.46
N PHE A 45 0.44 5.21 -5.66
CA PHE A 45 0.73 5.87 -4.38
C PHE A 45 0.45 4.91 -3.22
N HIS A 46 1.31 4.98 -2.22
CA HIS A 46 1.23 4.21 -0.99
C HIS A 46 1.21 5.18 0.18
N ILE A 47 0.24 5.04 1.08
CA ILE A 47 0.01 5.94 2.22
C ILE A 47 0.49 5.29 3.51
N SER A 48 0.15 4.02 3.74
CA SER A 48 0.46 3.34 5.00
C SER A 48 0.71 1.86 4.80
N ASP A 49 1.75 1.35 5.46
CA ASP A 49 2.09 -0.06 5.50
C ASP A 49 1.39 -0.72 6.70
N GLU A 50 0.53 -1.70 6.43
CA GLU A 50 -0.17 -2.54 7.42
C GLU A 50 -0.83 -1.77 8.59
N PRO A 51 -1.68 -0.76 8.37
CA PRO A 51 -2.34 -0.07 9.48
C PRO A 51 -3.26 -1.02 10.23
N ASN A 52 -3.06 -1.11 11.55
CA ASN A 52 -3.94 -1.89 12.44
C ASN A 52 -5.14 -1.06 12.93
N GLU A 53 -6.03 -1.68 13.72
CA GLU A 53 -7.23 -1.03 14.26
C GLU A 53 -6.93 0.25 15.05
N GLU A 54 -5.85 0.27 15.85
CA GLU A 54 -5.44 1.45 16.62
C GLU A 54 -4.96 2.59 15.70
N GLN A 55 -4.41 2.24 14.54
CA GLN A 55 -3.89 3.18 13.54
C GLN A 55 -4.94 3.60 12.50
N ALA A 56 -6.11 2.94 12.45
CA ALA A 56 -7.18 3.27 11.51
C ALA A 56 -7.58 4.77 11.55
N PRO A 57 -7.72 5.42 12.72
CA PRO A 57 -8.04 6.85 12.77
C PRO A 57 -6.94 7.77 12.22
N SER A 58 -5.66 7.40 12.39
CA SER A 58 -4.55 8.17 11.79
C SER A 58 -4.44 7.92 10.29
N TYR A 59 -4.65 6.68 9.85
CA TYR A 59 -4.64 6.31 8.44
C TYR A 59 -5.76 7.01 7.68
N GLN A 60 -6.98 7.03 8.24
CA GLN A 60 -8.10 7.77 7.65
C GLN A 60 -7.80 9.25 7.48
N ARG A 61 -7.26 9.92 8.50
CA ARG A 61 -6.87 11.34 8.40
C ARG A 61 -5.79 11.56 7.33
N ALA A 62 -4.77 10.71 7.29
CA ALA A 62 -3.73 10.79 6.27
C ALA A 62 -4.34 10.65 4.86
N LYS A 63 -5.25 9.69 4.66
CA LYS A 63 -5.96 9.51 3.39
C LYS A 63 -6.83 10.73 3.03
N GLU A 64 -7.58 11.28 3.98
CA GLU A 64 -8.43 12.46 3.76
C GLU A 64 -7.61 13.69 3.33
N ILE A 65 -6.37 13.81 3.82
CA ILE A 65 -5.44 14.88 3.45
C ILE A 65 -4.92 14.69 2.01
N VAL A 66 -4.49 13.47 1.63
CA VAL A 66 -3.76 13.26 0.38
C VAL A 66 -4.64 12.80 -0.79
N ALA A 67 -5.75 12.10 -0.55
CA ALA A 67 -6.59 11.56 -1.62
C ALA A 67 -7.14 12.63 -2.57
N PRO A 68 -7.57 13.83 -2.11
CA PRO A 68 -7.98 14.90 -3.03
C PRO A 68 -6.84 15.40 -3.92
N LEU A 69 -5.59 15.34 -3.45
CA LEU A 69 -4.42 15.76 -4.22
C LEU A 69 -4.01 14.70 -5.25
N LEU A 70 -4.38 13.43 -5.04
CA LEU A 70 -4.02 12.28 -5.86
C LEU A 70 -5.15 11.82 -6.80
N GLU A 71 -6.11 12.70 -7.10
CA GLU A 71 -7.24 12.37 -7.96
C GLU A 71 -6.77 11.81 -9.32
N GLY A 72 -7.33 10.67 -9.73
CA GLY A 72 -6.98 9.99 -10.97
C GLY A 72 -5.72 9.12 -10.91
N PHE A 73 -5.10 8.98 -9.73
CA PHE A 73 -4.07 7.97 -9.46
C PHE A 73 -4.61 6.80 -8.65
N THR A 74 -3.98 5.64 -8.84
CA THR A 74 -4.29 4.44 -8.05
C THR A 74 -3.51 4.47 -6.74
N ILE A 75 -4.22 4.39 -5.62
CA ILE A 75 -3.65 4.22 -4.28
C ILE A 75 -3.70 2.74 -3.92
N ILE A 76 -2.55 2.18 -3.54
CA ILE A 76 -2.36 0.80 -3.10
C ILE A 76 -1.69 0.80 -1.72
N ASP A 77 -2.19 0.00 -0.78
CA ASP A 77 -1.57 -0.18 0.54
C ASP A 77 -1.51 -1.65 0.91
N ALA A 78 -0.42 -2.07 1.55
CA ALA A 78 -0.33 -3.39 2.19
C ALA A 78 -1.31 -3.42 3.36
N LEU A 79 -2.43 -4.12 3.19
CA LEU A 79 -3.55 -4.07 4.10
C LEU A 79 -4.37 -5.35 3.98
N SER A 80 -4.49 -6.08 5.09
CA SER A 80 -5.03 -7.45 5.10
C SER A 80 -6.46 -7.57 5.63
N ASP A 81 -7.04 -6.48 6.15
CA ASP A 81 -8.41 -6.50 6.65
C ASP A 81 -9.41 -5.98 5.60
N TYR A 82 -10.28 -6.87 5.12
CA TYR A 82 -11.30 -6.55 4.12
C TYR A 82 -12.25 -5.43 4.57
N VAL A 83 -12.48 -5.26 5.89
CA VAL A 83 -13.39 -4.24 6.43
C VAL A 83 -12.98 -2.83 5.98
N TYR A 84 -11.69 -2.56 5.81
CA TYR A 84 -11.23 -1.26 5.33
C TYR A 84 -11.57 -1.00 3.87
N TYR A 85 -11.64 -2.03 3.03
CA TYR A 85 -12.18 -1.89 1.67
C TYR A 85 -13.69 -1.69 1.69
N GLU A 86 -14.40 -2.52 2.46
CA GLU A 86 -15.87 -2.48 2.57
C GLU A 86 -16.38 -1.11 3.04
N ASN A 87 -15.68 -0.48 3.98
CA ASN A 87 -16.01 0.85 4.49
C ASN A 87 -15.49 2.01 3.60
N GLY A 88 -14.88 1.72 2.45
CA GLY A 88 -14.35 2.73 1.53
C GLY A 88 -13.06 3.41 2.01
N LEU A 89 -12.42 2.91 3.06
CA LEU A 89 -11.16 3.43 3.58
C LEU A 89 -9.99 3.16 2.64
N ILE A 90 -10.08 2.16 1.75
CA ILE A 90 -9.12 1.97 0.64
C ILE A 90 -9.81 1.34 -0.56
N ALA A 91 -9.37 1.69 -1.78
CA ALA A 91 -9.90 1.13 -3.01
C ALA A 91 -9.14 -0.13 -3.48
N ASN A 92 -7.81 -0.17 -3.30
CA ASN A 92 -6.95 -1.25 -3.77
C ASN A 92 -6.03 -1.78 -2.64
N PRO A 93 -6.58 -2.44 -1.62
CA PRO A 93 -5.76 -3.10 -0.60
C PRO A 93 -4.97 -4.26 -1.21
N ILE A 94 -3.77 -4.50 -0.67
CA ILE A 94 -2.93 -5.63 -0.99
C ILE A 94 -2.82 -6.50 0.27
N PRO A 95 -3.66 -7.55 0.43
CA PRO A 95 -3.61 -8.44 1.58
C PRO A 95 -2.43 -9.40 1.52
N CYS A 96 -1.95 -9.83 2.69
CA CYS A 96 -0.94 -10.88 2.76
C CYS A 96 -1.53 -12.26 2.42
N THR A 97 -0.69 -13.22 2.02
CA THR A 97 -1.17 -14.51 1.52
C THR A 97 -1.92 -15.37 2.54
N ASN A 98 -1.83 -15.10 3.85
CA ASN A 98 -2.65 -15.80 4.85
C ASN A 98 -4.05 -15.21 5.02
N ASP A 99 -4.29 -13.98 4.56
CA ASP A 99 -5.57 -13.27 4.74
C ASP A 99 -6.30 -13.01 3.40
N ILE A 100 -5.65 -13.32 2.27
CA ILE A 100 -6.18 -13.12 0.92
C ILE A 100 -7.50 -13.88 0.66
N ASP A 101 -7.73 -15.00 1.35
CA ASP A 101 -8.94 -15.82 1.16
C ASP A 101 -10.22 -15.00 1.42
N SER A 102 -10.20 -14.09 2.40
CA SER A 102 -11.33 -13.18 2.70
C SER A 102 -11.69 -12.27 1.52
N PHE A 103 -10.70 -11.87 0.72
CA PHE A 103 -10.90 -11.04 -0.47
C PHE A 103 -11.42 -11.86 -1.64
N ILE A 104 -10.86 -13.05 -1.86
CA ILE A 104 -11.25 -13.96 -2.94
C ILE A 104 -12.70 -14.42 -2.74
N GLU A 105 -13.05 -14.86 -1.53
CA GLU A 105 -14.40 -15.36 -1.22
C GLU A 105 -15.48 -14.28 -1.37
N LYS A 106 -15.13 -13.02 -1.10
CA LYS A 106 -16.03 -11.86 -1.28
C LYS A 106 -16.01 -11.29 -2.69
N GLY A 107 -15.25 -11.88 -3.62
CA GLY A 107 -15.23 -11.49 -5.03
C GLY A 107 -14.55 -10.16 -5.31
N PHE A 108 -13.49 -9.81 -4.56
CA PHE A 108 -12.71 -8.61 -4.81
C PHE A 108 -12.11 -8.64 -6.24
N PRO A 109 -12.30 -7.59 -7.06
CA PRO A 109 -12.10 -7.68 -8.51
C PRO A 109 -10.66 -7.66 -8.98
N HIS A 110 -9.73 -7.04 -8.23
CA HIS A 110 -8.34 -6.83 -8.66
C HIS A 110 -7.34 -7.30 -7.60
N PRO A 111 -7.37 -8.59 -7.20
CA PRO A 111 -6.58 -9.04 -6.07
C PRO A 111 -5.09 -8.99 -6.41
N TRP A 112 -4.36 -8.21 -5.62
CA TRP A 112 -2.92 -8.36 -5.45
C TRP A 112 -2.66 -9.07 -4.13
N THR A 113 -1.45 -9.60 -3.93
CA THR A 113 -1.06 -10.14 -2.62
C THR A 113 0.44 -10.01 -2.38
N TYR A 114 0.87 -10.27 -1.15
CA TYR A 114 2.27 -10.32 -0.78
C TYR A 114 2.51 -11.36 0.31
N TYR A 115 3.77 -11.72 0.49
CA TYR A 115 4.24 -12.31 1.74
C TYR A 115 5.36 -11.45 2.32
N CYS A 116 5.58 -11.58 3.62
CA CYS A 116 6.68 -10.97 4.36
C CYS A 116 7.28 -12.04 5.30
N CYS A 117 7.72 -11.64 6.48
CA CYS A 117 8.30 -12.51 7.49
C CYS A 117 7.27 -13.42 8.19
N GLY A 118 5.96 -13.11 8.08
CA GLY A 118 4.90 -13.85 8.77
C GLY A 118 4.41 -15.12 8.05
N GLN A 119 4.55 -15.20 6.72
CA GLN A 119 3.91 -16.24 5.91
C GLN A 119 4.88 -17.40 5.64
N GLY A 120 5.08 -18.26 6.63
CA GLY A 120 5.92 -19.46 6.53
C GLY A 120 5.15 -20.78 6.62
N GLY A 121 5.89 -21.89 6.64
CA GLY A 121 5.34 -23.22 6.92
C GLY A 121 4.48 -23.78 5.77
N LYS A 122 3.16 -23.66 5.89
CA LYS A 122 2.19 -24.17 4.89
C LYS A 122 1.96 -23.21 3.72
N LEU A 123 2.44 -21.98 3.83
CA LEU A 123 2.34 -20.97 2.79
C LEU A 123 3.61 -20.90 1.95
N SER A 124 3.48 -20.35 0.74
CA SER A 124 4.62 -20.08 -0.13
C SER A 124 5.43 -18.90 0.42
N ASN A 125 6.76 -19.01 0.41
CA ASN A 125 7.69 -17.92 0.72
C ASN A 125 9.06 -18.21 0.07
N ARG A 126 10.02 -17.31 0.26
CA ARG A 126 11.42 -17.41 -0.19
C ARG A 126 12.44 -17.46 0.95
N PHE A 127 12.03 -17.89 2.16
CA PHE A 127 12.98 -18.07 3.26
C PHE A 127 14.06 -19.10 2.91
N PHE A 128 15.30 -18.86 3.33
CA PHE A 128 16.44 -19.76 3.05
C PHE A 128 16.21 -21.21 3.52
N GLY A 129 15.43 -21.40 4.59
CA GLY A 129 15.12 -22.72 5.13
C GLY A 129 13.95 -23.44 4.46
N MET A 130 13.34 -22.88 3.40
CA MET A 130 12.19 -23.47 2.74
C MET A 130 12.58 -24.19 1.45
N PRO A 131 11.93 -25.34 1.13
CA PRO A 131 12.13 -25.99 -0.16
C PRO A 131 11.74 -25.07 -1.33
N LEU A 132 12.55 -24.98 -2.38
CA LEU A 132 12.23 -24.15 -3.55
C LEU A 132 10.92 -24.54 -4.26
N SER A 133 10.40 -25.75 -4.02
CA SER A 133 9.08 -26.16 -4.50
C SER A 133 7.95 -25.31 -3.92
N THR A 134 8.05 -24.85 -2.67
CA THR A 134 7.03 -23.97 -2.06
C THR A 134 7.07 -22.59 -2.70
N THR A 135 8.27 -22.04 -2.94
CA THR A 135 8.42 -20.76 -3.66
C THR A 135 7.85 -20.84 -5.08
N ARG A 136 8.11 -21.94 -5.80
CA ARG A 136 7.59 -22.15 -7.16
C ARG A 136 6.08 -22.33 -7.19
N ALA A 137 5.49 -22.93 -6.15
CA ALA A 137 4.05 -23.14 -6.05
C ALA A 137 3.25 -21.82 -6.07
N LEU A 138 3.87 -20.71 -5.63
CA LEU A 138 3.25 -19.38 -5.67
C LEU A 138 2.69 -19.06 -7.06
N GLY A 139 3.45 -19.26 -8.14
CA GLY A 139 2.98 -18.93 -9.49
C GLY A 139 1.70 -19.70 -9.90
N ALA A 140 1.60 -20.97 -9.51
CA ALA A 140 0.41 -21.77 -9.75
C ALA A 140 -0.79 -21.31 -8.89
N GLN A 141 -0.54 -20.88 -7.65
CA GLN A 141 -1.57 -20.32 -6.77
C GLN A 141 -2.10 -19.01 -7.35
N LEU A 142 -1.22 -18.08 -7.72
CA LEU A 142 -1.60 -16.79 -8.32
C LEU A 142 -2.43 -17.01 -9.60
N PHE A 143 -1.99 -17.91 -10.48
CA PHE A 143 -2.73 -18.25 -11.70
C PHE A 143 -4.11 -18.86 -11.41
N LYS A 144 -4.19 -19.82 -10.47
CA LYS A 144 -5.44 -20.52 -10.13
C LYS A 144 -6.52 -19.57 -9.63
N PHE A 145 -6.13 -18.56 -8.85
CA PHE A 145 -7.06 -17.60 -8.23
C PHE A 145 -7.17 -16.29 -9.00
N GLY A 146 -6.55 -16.16 -10.18
CA GLY A 146 -6.63 -14.96 -10.99
C GLY A 146 -6.00 -13.73 -10.32
N ILE A 147 -4.95 -13.92 -9.52
CA ILE A 147 -4.26 -12.83 -8.83
C ILE A 147 -3.48 -12.00 -9.85
N GLU A 148 -3.77 -10.70 -9.93
CA GLU A 148 -3.26 -9.81 -10.98
C GLU A 148 -1.86 -9.30 -10.68
N GLY A 149 -1.48 -9.23 -9.40
CA GLY A 149 -0.19 -8.69 -8.97
C GLY A 149 0.36 -9.33 -7.70
N PHE A 150 1.69 -9.27 -7.56
CA PHE A 150 2.40 -9.76 -6.39
C PHE A 150 3.42 -8.73 -5.92
N LEU A 151 3.34 -8.35 -4.65
CA LEU A 151 4.25 -7.42 -4.00
C LEU A 151 5.27 -8.19 -3.16
N GLN A 152 6.53 -7.73 -3.18
CA GLN A 152 7.57 -8.20 -2.27
C GLN A 152 8.50 -7.05 -1.89
N TRP A 153 8.70 -6.83 -0.59
CA TRP A 153 9.46 -5.70 -0.06
C TRP A 153 10.98 -5.88 -0.14
N GLY A 154 11.46 -7.13 -0.13
CA GLY A 154 12.88 -7.45 -0.26
C GLY A 154 13.20 -8.08 -1.62
N TYR A 155 13.67 -7.27 -2.58
CA TYR A 155 14.13 -7.73 -3.90
C TYR A 155 15.38 -8.60 -3.76
#